data_AF-A0A319DTI9-F1
#
_entry.id   AF-A0A319DTI9-F1
#
_cell.length_a   1.000
_cell.length_b   1.000
_cell.length_c   1.000
_cell.angle_alpha   90.00
_cell.angle_beta   90.00
_cell.angle_gamma   90.00
#
_symmetry.space_group_name_H-M   'P 1'
#
loop_
_entity.id
_entity.type
_entity.pdbx_description
1 polymer ?
#
loop_
_entity_poly.entity_id
_entity_poly.type
_entity_poly.pdbx_seq_one_letter_code
_entity_poly.pdbx_strand_id
1 'polypeptide(L)'
;MATLITPPRVPIPANGVDYRGKVVLAPMVRSGELPSRLIALRYGADLVWGPETIDRALAGAVRRVNPRNGTIEFTRMPSNSGRAEKATQESVIYRLDPVREKGKLIFQIGTATPEIAVAAAKLVAGDVAGIDVNSGCPKPFSTSGGMGAALLRTPDKLVAILEALVREVGTPFQIGISVKIRILSEPEATKALVSRLVKTGITGLTVHCRTTPMRPRERAIREQLPMVAAICRDAGVACVMNGDVTTKDAALALMQEFGVDGAMIATAAEANPSCFQTEAEGGLLPWKDVVHEYLKFCLESENRFGNSKYLLNMLVPGKLAEGKVAKSARSYADACHALGFEDLMPAAMQVDEILNLTDKSVTTKDLQTEAVRSKAVQNAMENNETARAASGASRVKSASPVATAGGPIRTNSIPAPTKTKPQETASEVDVSVPAPEAAPQKQELAA
;
A
#
# COMPACT_ATOMS: atom_id res chain seq x y z
N MET A 1 -10.33 -52.40 3.19
CA MET A 1 -10.81 -51.06 3.63
C MET A 1 -9.59 -50.23 3.96
N ALA A 2 -9.17 -49.32 3.08
CA ALA A 2 -8.17 -48.33 3.43
C ALA A 2 -8.79 -47.41 4.48
N THR A 3 -8.36 -47.51 5.73
CA THR A 3 -8.69 -46.53 6.77
C THR A 3 -8.33 -45.16 6.21
N LEU A 4 -9.35 -44.31 6.02
CA LEU A 4 -9.18 -42.90 5.68
C LEU A 4 -8.58 -42.21 6.90
N ILE A 5 -7.27 -42.37 7.11
CA ILE A 5 -6.53 -41.66 8.14
C ILE A 5 -6.62 -40.19 7.75
N THR A 6 -7.33 -39.42 8.56
CA THR A 6 -7.39 -37.97 8.37
C THR A 6 -5.96 -37.44 8.53
N PRO A 7 -5.45 -36.64 7.58
CA PRO A 7 -4.09 -36.12 7.67
C PRO A 7 -3.93 -35.34 8.99
N PRO A 8 -2.75 -35.43 9.63
CA PRO A 8 -2.50 -34.72 10.88
C PRO A 8 -2.75 -33.22 10.67
N ARG A 9 -3.25 -32.55 11.71
CA ARG A 9 -3.49 -31.11 11.71
C ARG A 9 -2.99 -30.53 13.02
N VAL A 10 -2.15 -29.49 12.92
CA VAL A 10 -1.91 -28.59 14.04
C VAL A 10 -3.26 -27.96 14.40
N PRO A 11 -3.72 -28.05 15.66
CA PRO A 11 -4.98 -27.46 16.08
C PRO A 11 -5.00 -25.96 15.78
N ILE A 12 -6.11 -25.48 15.22
CA ILE A 12 -6.30 -24.05 15.00
C ILE A 12 -6.65 -23.40 16.35
N PRO A 13 -5.86 -22.42 16.82
CA PRO A 13 -6.14 -21.75 18.08
C PRO A 13 -7.48 -21.01 18.06
N ALA A 14 -8.11 -20.81 19.23
CA ALA A 14 -9.48 -20.28 19.33
C ALA A 14 -9.65 -18.85 18.74
N ASN A 15 -8.62 -18.01 18.85
CA ASN A 15 -8.57 -16.67 18.25
C ASN A 15 -7.75 -16.66 16.94
N GLY A 16 -7.29 -17.83 16.49
CA GLY A 16 -6.47 -18.02 15.30
C GLY A 16 -7.28 -18.19 14.02
N VAL A 17 -6.58 -18.53 12.93
CA VAL A 17 -7.19 -18.81 11.62
C VAL A 17 -6.64 -20.10 11.01
N ASP A 18 -7.45 -20.75 10.18
CA ASP A 18 -7.00 -21.82 9.30
C ASP A 18 -6.60 -21.22 7.94
N TYR A 19 -5.36 -21.49 7.51
CA TYR A 19 -4.84 -21.05 6.22
C TYR A 19 -5.25 -21.96 5.06
N ARG A 20 -5.87 -23.12 5.35
CA ARG A 20 -6.29 -24.09 4.34
C ARG A 20 -7.52 -23.62 3.57
N GLY A 21 -7.47 -23.82 2.26
CA GLY A 21 -8.49 -23.37 1.31
C GLY A 21 -8.54 -21.86 1.14
N LYS A 22 -7.49 -21.11 1.53
CA LYS A 22 -7.53 -19.64 1.57
C LYS A 22 -6.72 -19.00 0.45
N VAL A 23 -7.29 -17.94 -0.13
CA VAL A 23 -6.62 -17.01 -1.04
C VAL A 23 -6.44 -15.67 -0.33
N VAL A 24 -5.19 -15.27 -0.15
CA VAL A 24 -4.83 -14.24 0.85
C VAL A 24 -4.02 -13.09 0.27
N LEU A 25 -4.10 -11.92 0.91
CA LEU A 25 -3.26 -10.77 0.60
C LEU A 25 -1.88 -10.92 1.23
N ALA A 26 -0.83 -10.70 0.43
CA ALA A 26 0.55 -10.74 0.89
C ALA A 26 0.94 -9.52 1.75
N PRO A 27 1.94 -9.68 2.64
CA PRO A 27 2.56 -8.54 3.31
C PRO A 27 3.38 -7.73 2.30
N MET A 28 3.11 -6.42 2.22
CA MET A 28 3.77 -5.51 1.28
C MET A 28 4.10 -4.19 1.98
N VAL A 29 5.38 -3.83 2.03
CA VAL A 29 5.84 -2.63 2.74
C VAL A 29 5.32 -1.38 2.02
N ARG A 30 4.74 -0.43 2.77
CA ARG A 30 4.02 0.78 2.32
C ARG A 30 2.66 0.54 1.66
N SER A 31 2.55 -0.42 0.75
CA SER A 31 1.29 -0.70 0.05
C SER A 31 0.32 -1.56 0.86
N GLY A 32 0.75 -2.33 1.86
CA GLY A 32 -0.09 -3.20 2.69
C GLY A 32 -0.79 -2.54 3.89
N GLU A 33 -0.84 -1.22 3.93
CA GLU A 33 -1.51 -0.46 5.01
C GLU A 33 -3.02 -0.77 5.09
N LEU A 34 -3.67 -0.31 6.17
CA LEU A 34 -5.07 -0.62 6.47
C LEU A 34 -6.02 -0.49 5.25
N PRO A 35 -6.03 0.60 4.46
CA PRO A 35 -6.96 0.72 3.33
C PRO A 35 -6.82 -0.40 2.31
N SER A 36 -5.58 -0.84 2.06
CA SER A 36 -5.27 -1.90 1.09
C SER A 36 -5.75 -3.26 1.56
N ARG A 37 -5.70 -3.50 2.88
CA ARG A 37 -6.25 -4.72 3.49
C ARG A 37 -7.77 -4.70 3.44
N LEU A 38 -8.41 -3.58 3.75
CA LEU A 38 -9.86 -3.43 3.70
C LEU A 38 -10.40 -3.62 2.28
N ILE A 39 -9.76 -3.04 1.27
CA ILE A 39 -10.21 -3.22 -0.13
C ILE A 39 -9.98 -4.65 -0.63
N ALA A 40 -8.88 -5.32 -0.22
CA ALA A 40 -8.68 -6.74 -0.54
C ALA A 40 -9.76 -7.63 0.09
N LEU A 41 -10.11 -7.39 1.36
CA LEU A 41 -11.22 -8.08 2.04
C LEU A 41 -12.55 -7.82 1.35
N ARG A 42 -12.81 -6.58 0.93
CA ARG A 42 -14.02 -6.21 0.19
C ARG A 42 -14.17 -7.02 -1.10
N TYR A 43 -13.08 -7.24 -1.82
CA TYR A 43 -13.07 -8.02 -3.05
C TYR A 43 -12.88 -9.52 -2.83
N GLY A 44 -12.95 -10.03 -1.60
CA GLY A 44 -13.02 -11.46 -1.34
C GLY A 44 -11.69 -12.14 -1.02
N ALA A 45 -10.65 -11.40 -0.60
CA ALA A 45 -9.51 -12.00 0.08
C ALA A 45 -9.99 -12.65 1.39
N ASP A 46 -9.54 -13.87 1.68
CA ASP A 46 -9.97 -14.58 2.88
C ASP A 46 -9.28 -14.06 4.14
N LEU A 47 -7.98 -13.76 4.01
CA LEU A 47 -7.10 -13.27 5.07
C LEU A 47 -6.18 -12.19 4.50
N VAL A 48 -5.70 -11.30 5.36
CA VAL A 48 -4.85 -10.18 4.97
C VAL A 48 -3.64 -10.06 5.88
N TRP A 49 -2.47 -9.90 5.29
CA TRP A 49 -1.24 -9.60 6.01
C TRP A 49 -1.01 -8.09 6.08
N GLY A 50 -0.59 -7.62 7.25
CA GLY A 50 0.00 -6.29 7.42
C GLY A 50 1.32 -6.12 6.67
N PRO A 51 1.80 -4.87 6.47
CA PRO A 51 3.17 -4.66 6.02
C PRO A 51 4.14 -5.26 7.05
N GLU A 52 5.32 -5.66 6.58
CA GLU A 52 6.42 -6.01 7.49
C GLU A 52 6.69 -4.84 8.43
N THR A 53 6.47 -5.07 9.72
CA THR A 53 6.73 -4.09 10.78
C THR A 53 7.94 -4.54 11.58
N ILE A 54 8.97 -3.69 11.62
CA ILE A 54 10.20 -4.02 12.36
C ILE A 54 9.91 -4.00 13.86
N ASP A 55 10.29 -5.06 14.55
CA ASP A 55 10.08 -5.26 15.99
C ASP A 55 10.52 -4.05 16.86
N ARG A 56 11.69 -3.48 16.56
CA ARG A 56 12.24 -2.30 17.25
C ARG A 56 11.41 -1.03 17.06
N ALA A 57 10.60 -0.93 16.01
CA ALA A 57 9.70 0.21 15.81
C ALA A 57 8.53 0.18 16.81
N LEU A 58 8.12 -1.01 17.24
CA LEU A 58 7.09 -1.22 18.27
C LEU A 58 7.61 -1.07 19.70
N ALA A 59 8.93 -1.09 19.91
CA ALA A 59 9.49 -0.84 21.22
C ALA A 59 9.07 0.55 21.75
N GLY A 60 8.38 0.59 22.89
CA GLY A 60 7.83 1.83 23.46
C GLY A 60 6.61 2.38 22.73
N ALA A 61 6.01 1.63 21.81
CA ALA A 61 4.73 2.01 21.22
C ALA A 61 3.58 1.72 22.20
N VAL A 62 2.51 2.51 22.09
CA VAL A 62 1.32 2.43 22.92
C VAL A 62 0.12 2.12 22.03
N ARG A 63 -0.65 1.11 22.44
CA ARG A 63 -1.95 0.77 21.84
C ARG A 63 -3.00 1.81 22.24
N ARG A 64 -3.71 2.37 21.28
CA ARG A 64 -4.79 3.34 21.48
C ARG A 64 -5.95 3.06 20.54
N VAL A 65 -7.16 3.43 20.96
CA VAL A 65 -8.33 3.42 20.09
C VAL A 65 -8.56 4.85 19.61
N ASN A 66 -8.59 5.06 18.30
CA ASN A 66 -8.87 6.38 17.72
C ASN A 66 -10.37 6.70 17.92
N PRO A 67 -10.72 7.78 18.65
CA PRO A 67 -12.10 8.07 18.98
C PRO A 67 -12.95 8.54 17.78
N ARG A 68 -12.32 8.97 16.67
CA ARG A 68 -13.05 9.46 15.49
C ARG A 68 -13.54 8.32 14.58
N ASN A 69 -12.75 7.27 14.45
CA ASN A 69 -13.02 6.19 13.49
C ASN A 69 -12.98 4.76 14.10
N GLY A 70 -12.70 4.63 15.39
CA GLY A 70 -12.68 3.34 16.09
C GLY A 70 -11.52 2.42 15.73
N THR A 71 -10.57 2.87 14.90
CA THR A 71 -9.38 2.07 14.57
C THR A 71 -8.47 1.90 15.78
N ILE A 72 -7.72 0.79 15.82
CA ILE A 72 -6.68 0.57 16.82
C ILE A 72 -5.35 1.00 16.22
N GLU A 73 -4.64 1.86 16.95
CA GLU A 73 -3.38 2.47 16.53
C GLU A 73 -2.29 2.13 17.54
N PHE A 74 -1.15 1.69 17.02
CA PHE A 74 0.08 1.53 17.80
C PHE A 74 0.94 2.74 17.49
N THR A 75 1.09 3.62 18.49
CA THR A 75 1.70 4.94 18.31
C THR A 75 2.97 5.08 19.14
N ARG A 76 3.93 5.86 18.65
CA ARG A 76 5.17 6.14 19.39
C ARG A 76 5.62 7.57 19.12
N MET A 77 6.20 8.21 20.13
CA MET A 77 6.93 9.46 19.93
C MET A 77 8.16 9.23 19.03
N PRO A 78 8.36 10.03 17.97
CA PRO A 78 9.52 9.90 17.10
C PRO A 78 10.84 9.95 17.89
N SER A 79 11.70 8.94 17.72
CA SER A 79 13.02 8.89 18.35
C SER A 79 14.07 9.76 17.65
N ASN A 80 13.80 10.19 16.41
CA ASN A 80 14.71 11.01 15.61
C ASN A 80 14.51 12.50 15.89
N SER A 81 14.79 12.95 17.11
CA SER A 81 14.96 14.38 17.42
C SER A 81 16.45 14.73 17.42
N GLY A 82 17.08 14.60 16.24
CA GLY A 82 18.32 15.32 15.92
C GLY A 82 18.07 16.81 15.60
N ARG A 83 16.81 17.26 15.70
CA ARG A 83 16.41 18.67 15.74
C ARG A 83 15.95 18.95 17.17
N ALA A 84 16.43 20.05 17.74
CA ALA A 84 16.17 20.46 19.13
C ALA A 84 14.68 20.69 19.48
N GLU A 85 13.79 20.61 18.49
CA GLU A 85 12.35 20.61 18.70
C GLU A 85 11.87 19.18 18.99
N LYS A 86 11.44 18.97 20.24
CA LYS A 86 10.72 17.75 20.64
C LYS A 86 9.56 17.55 19.65
N ALA A 87 9.46 16.35 19.07
CA ALA A 87 8.32 16.00 18.25
C ALA A 87 7.03 16.26 19.05
N THR A 88 6.14 17.09 18.51
CA THR A 88 4.87 17.48 19.16
C THR A 88 3.74 16.49 18.89
N GLN A 89 3.94 15.55 17.96
CA GLN A 89 2.94 14.59 17.52
C GLN A 89 3.52 13.17 17.45
N GLU A 90 2.74 12.21 17.91
CA GLU A 90 3.09 10.79 17.81
C GLU A 90 3.02 10.30 16.36
N SER A 91 3.90 9.33 16.04
CA SER A 91 3.81 8.59 14.79
C SER A 91 2.97 7.35 14.99
N VAL A 92 2.00 7.12 14.12
CA VAL A 92 1.33 5.83 13.98
C VAL A 92 2.32 4.86 13.33
N ILE A 93 2.66 3.80 14.04
CA ILE A 93 3.54 2.71 13.58
C ILE A 93 2.73 1.65 12.84
N TYR A 94 1.54 1.35 13.36
CA TYR A 94 0.63 0.39 12.78
C TYR A 94 -0.82 0.76 13.09
N ARG A 95 -1.73 0.53 12.14
CA ARG A 95 -3.17 0.75 12.29
C ARG A 95 -3.95 -0.46 11.80
N LEU A 96 -5.00 -0.83 12.53
CA LEU A 96 -5.93 -1.88 12.14
C LEU A 96 -7.38 -1.48 12.43
N ASP A 97 -8.32 -2.12 11.74
CA ASP A 97 -9.75 -1.98 11.99
C ASP A 97 -10.28 -3.20 12.76
N PRO A 98 -10.67 -3.04 14.04
CA PRO A 98 -11.06 -4.17 14.89
C PRO A 98 -12.40 -4.82 14.51
N VAL A 99 -13.18 -4.20 13.62
CA VAL A 99 -14.47 -4.71 13.17
C VAL A 99 -14.30 -5.45 11.85
N ARG A 100 -13.74 -4.77 10.85
CA ARG A 100 -13.67 -5.28 9.47
C ARG A 100 -12.58 -6.33 9.28
N GLU A 101 -11.49 -6.26 10.07
CA GLU A 101 -10.38 -7.22 10.00
C GLU A 101 -10.42 -8.31 11.07
N LYS A 102 -11.46 -8.32 11.92
CA LYS A 102 -11.62 -9.30 13.00
C LYS A 102 -11.55 -10.72 12.47
N GLY A 103 -10.64 -11.52 13.03
CA GLY A 103 -10.43 -12.92 12.63
C GLY A 103 -9.81 -13.09 11.24
N LYS A 104 -9.22 -12.03 10.65
CA LYS A 104 -8.65 -12.07 9.28
C LYS A 104 -7.26 -11.46 9.16
N LEU A 105 -6.87 -10.58 10.09
CA LEU A 105 -5.59 -9.89 10.06
C LEU A 105 -4.46 -10.75 10.62
N ILE A 106 -3.41 -10.93 9.82
CA ILE A 106 -2.12 -11.48 10.26
C ILE A 106 -1.10 -10.34 10.33
N PHE A 107 -0.49 -10.16 11.49
CA PHE A 107 0.55 -9.15 11.70
C PHE A 107 1.92 -9.74 11.33
N GLN A 108 2.59 -9.15 10.34
CA GLN A 108 3.93 -9.59 9.97
C GLN A 108 5.02 -8.79 10.69
N ILE A 109 5.87 -9.49 11.43
CA ILE A 109 7.02 -8.94 12.14
C ILE A 109 8.33 -9.20 11.40
N GLY A 110 9.16 -8.16 11.27
CA GLY A 110 10.57 -8.27 10.93
C GLY A 110 11.40 -8.27 12.22
N THR A 111 12.11 -9.36 12.50
CA THR A 111 12.85 -9.55 13.77
C THR A 111 14.09 -10.41 13.58
N ALA A 112 15.05 -10.34 14.51
CA ALA A 112 16.32 -11.07 14.46
C ALA A 112 16.69 -11.77 15.79
N THR A 113 15.86 -11.67 16.82
CA THR A 113 16.11 -12.24 18.16
C THR A 113 14.80 -12.64 18.83
N PRO A 114 14.73 -13.79 19.53
CA PRO A 114 13.50 -14.23 20.19
C PRO A 114 12.90 -13.19 21.16
N GLU A 115 13.73 -12.53 21.95
CA GLU A 115 13.30 -11.65 23.05
C GLU A 115 12.55 -10.42 22.51
N ILE A 116 13.11 -9.76 21.50
CA ILE A 116 12.51 -8.58 20.88
C ILE A 116 11.26 -8.98 20.07
N ALA A 117 11.29 -10.13 19.39
CA ALA A 117 10.15 -10.66 18.66
C ALA A 117 8.94 -10.85 19.59
N VAL A 118 9.14 -11.53 20.72
CA VAL A 118 8.09 -11.80 21.70
C VAL A 118 7.56 -10.50 22.31
N ALA A 119 8.45 -9.58 22.71
CA ALA A 119 8.04 -8.31 23.31
C ALA A 119 7.16 -7.48 22.36
N ALA A 120 7.56 -7.36 21.09
CA ALA A 120 6.80 -6.64 20.07
C ALA A 120 5.48 -7.36 19.71
N ALA A 121 5.50 -8.68 19.58
CA ALA A 121 4.30 -9.45 19.26
C ALA A 121 3.25 -9.42 20.38
N LYS A 122 3.65 -9.46 21.66
CA LYS A 122 2.73 -9.33 22.80
C LYS A 122 1.95 -8.01 22.79
N LEU A 123 2.50 -6.94 22.22
CA LEU A 123 1.83 -5.65 22.13
C LEU A 123 0.59 -5.70 21.20
N VAL A 124 0.67 -6.48 20.12
CA VAL A 124 -0.36 -6.51 19.06
C VAL A 124 -1.24 -7.77 19.10
N ALA A 125 -0.80 -8.83 19.78
CA ALA A 125 -1.42 -10.16 19.73
C ALA A 125 -2.90 -10.20 20.15
N GLY A 126 -3.33 -9.27 21.01
CA GLY A 126 -4.75 -9.16 21.42
C GLY A 126 -5.70 -8.64 20.35
N ASP A 127 -5.18 -8.07 19.26
CA ASP A 127 -5.98 -7.36 18.23
C ASP A 127 -5.89 -8.00 16.84
N VAL A 128 -5.18 -9.11 16.71
CA VAL A 128 -4.90 -9.78 15.43
C VAL A 128 -5.21 -11.27 15.51
N ALA A 129 -5.38 -11.92 14.36
CA ALA A 129 -5.72 -13.34 14.28
C ALA A 129 -4.49 -14.25 14.12
N GLY A 130 -3.30 -13.67 13.97
CA GLY A 130 -2.04 -14.40 13.94
C GLY A 130 -0.83 -13.49 13.82
N ILE A 131 0.34 -14.06 14.11
CA ILE A 131 1.65 -13.42 13.96
C ILE A 131 2.45 -14.17 12.89
N ASP A 132 2.98 -13.45 11.92
CA ASP A 132 3.85 -14.01 10.88
C ASP A 132 5.28 -13.46 11.00
N VAL A 133 6.27 -14.33 10.88
CA VAL A 133 7.68 -13.90 10.82
C VAL A 133 8.13 -13.75 9.36
N ASN A 134 8.60 -12.55 8.99
CA ASN A 134 9.22 -12.33 7.69
C ASN A 134 10.63 -12.94 7.67
N SER A 135 10.80 -13.97 6.85
CA SER A 135 12.10 -14.62 6.59
C SER A 135 12.44 -14.64 5.10
N GLY A 136 11.85 -13.72 4.30
CA GLY A 136 11.96 -13.73 2.84
C GLY A 136 12.34 -12.39 2.20
N CYS A 137 12.30 -11.28 2.94
CA CYS A 137 12.61 -9.95 2.42
C CYS A 137 14.11 -9.79 2.12
N PRO A 138 14.52 -9.54 0.86
CA PRO A 138 15.93 -9.36 0.51
C PRO A 138 16.42 -7.91 0.71
N LYS A 139 15.53 -6.97 1.05
CA LYS A 139 15.84 -5.54 1.03
C LYS A 139 16.77 -5.15 2.19
N PRO A 140 17.70 -4.19 1.96
CA PRO A 140 18.69 -3.79 2.97
C PRO A 140 18.11 -3.35 4.31
N PHE A 141 16.94 -2.69 4.33
CA PHE A 141 16.31 -2.26 5.58
C PHE A 141 15.97 -3.45 6.52
N SER A 142 15.76 -4.64 5.95
CA SER A 142 15.51 -5.87 6.68
C SER A 142 16.81 -6.64 6.92
N THR A 143 17.57 -6.90 5.86
CA THR A 143 18.74 -7.81 5.92
C THR A 143 19.90 -7.25 6.72
N SER A 144 20.10 -5.92 6.76
CA SER A 144 21.15 -5.29 7.57
C SER A 144 20.93 -5.47 9.07
N GLY A 145 19.67 -5.57 9.51
CA GLY A 145 19.29 -5.83 10.89
C GLY A 145 19.27 -7.31 11.27
N GLY A 146 19.70 -8.21 10.37
CA GLY A 146 19.66 -9.66 10.56
C GLY A 146 18.28 -10.30 10.36
N MET A 147 17.35 -9.58 9.74
CA MET A 147 15.93 -9.97 9.57
C MET A 147 15.65 -10.39 8.11
N GLY A 148 14.44 -10.89 7.83
CA GLY A 148 14.04 -11.26 6.47
C GLY A 148 14.91 -12.37 5.89
N ALA A 149 15.35 -12.24 4.64
CA ALA A 149 16.13 -13.28 3.96
C ALA A 149 17.50 -13.57 4.62
N ALA A 150 17.98 -12.73 5.56
CA ALA A 150 19.16 -13.04 6.36
C ALA A 150 18.94 -14.24 7.29
N LEU A 151 17.72 -14.44 7.79
CA LEU A 151 17.37 -15.56 8.67
C LEU A 151 17.49 -16.92 7.97
N LEU A 152 17.35 -16.96 6.64
CA LEU A 152 17.53 -18.19 5.85
C LEU A 152 18.96 -18.73 5.90
N ARG A 153 19.95 -17.89 6.23
CA ARG A 153 21.35 -18.29 6.45
C ARG A 153 21.64 -18.67 7.90
N THR A 154 20.71 -18.43 8.81
CA THR A 154 20.83 -18.71 10.25
C THR A 154 19.59 -19.46 10.75
N PRO A 155 19.35 -20.70 10.27
CA PRO A 155 18.12 -21.44 10.57
C PRO A 155 17.93 -21.72 12.07
N ASP A 156 19.01 -21.87 12.85
CA ASP A 156 18.93 -22.05 14.31
C ASP A 156 18.27 -20.84 14.99
N LYS A 157 18.63 -19.64 14.54
CA LYS A 157 18.04 -18.38 15.03
C LYS A 157 16.57 -18.28 14.66
N LEU A 158 16.21 -18.64 13.42
CA LEU A 158 14.82 -18.64 12.99
C LEU A 158 13.96 -19.62 13.80
N VAL A 159 14.46 -20.84 14.02
CA VAL A 159 13.80 -21.84 14.88
C VAL A 159 13.59 -21.30 16.29
N ALA A 160 14.61 -20.72 16.92
CA ALA A 160 14.49 -20.16 18.27
C ALA A 160 13.46 -19.02 18.36
N ILE A 161 13.38 -18.17 17.33
CA ILE A 161 12.36 -17.10 17.26
C ILE A 161 10.96 -17.70 17.18
N LEU A 162 10.74 -18.69 16.32
CA LEU A 162 9.43 -19.31 16.13
C LEU A 162 8.97 -20.06 17.38
N GLU A 163 9.84 -20.85 18.00
CA GLU A 163 9.54 -21.57 19.25
C GLU A 163 9.18 -20.61 20.38
N ALA A 164 9.91 -19.50 20.53
CA ALA A 164 9.60 -18.48 21.52
C ALA A 164 8.25 -17.79 21.25
N LEU A 165 7.96 -17.44 20.00
CA LEU A 165 6.67 -16.86 19.62
C LEU A 165 5.52 -17.83 19.84
N VAL A 166 5.67 -19.11 19.50
CA VAL A 166 4.64 -20.13 19.74
C VAL A 166 4.36 -20.24 21.24
N ARG A 167 5.41 -20.41 22.05
CA ARG A 167 5.30 -20.60 23.50
C ARG A 167 4.76 -19.37 24.24
N GLU A 168 5.20 -18.18 23.87
CA GLU A 168 4.96 -16.96 24.66
C GLU A 168 3.91 -16.01 24.08
N VAL A 169 3.47 -16.25 22.84
CA VAL A 169 2.46 -15.42 22.17
C VAL A 169 1.33 -16.28 21.61
N GLY A 170 1.65 -17.26 20.76
CA GLY A 170 0.64 -18.12 20.13
C GLY A 170 -0.23 -18.84 21.16
N THR A 171 0.40 -19.57 22.08
CA THR A 171 -0.31 -20.28 23.15
C THR A 171 -1.05 -19.34 24.12
N PRO A 172 -0.45 -18.28 24.69
CA PRO A 172 -1.17 -17.43 25.64
C PRO A 172 -2.33 -16.62 25.03
N PHE A 173 -2.19 -16.14 23.80
CA PHE A 173 -3.23 -15.34 23.13
C PHE A 173 -4.20 -16.20 22.29
N GLN A 174 -3.94 -17.51 22.20
CA GLN A 174 -4.72 -18.46 21.40
C GLN A 174 -4.79 -18.03 19.93
N ILE A 175 -3.67 -17.60 19.35
CA ILE A 175 -3.52 -17.23 17.93
C ILE A 175 -2.43 -18.08 17.26
N GLY A 176 -2.49 -18.19 15.93
CA GLY A 176 -1.49 -18.94 15.17
C GLY A 176 -0.19 -18.16 14.97
N ILE A 177 0.95 -18.86 15.02
CA ILE A 177 2.24 -18.34 14.51
C ILE A 177 2.47 -18.91 13.12
N SER A 178 2.87 -18.08 12.17
CA SER A 178 3.28 -18.48 10.83
C SER A 178 4.65 -17.90 10.46
N VAL A 179 5.23 -18.40 9.37
CA VAL A 179 6.47 -17.87 8.82
C VAL A 179 6.40 -17.81 7.30
N LYS A 180 6.91 -16.71 6.72
CA LYS A 180 7.05 -16.57 5.27
C LYS A 180 8.52 -16.65 4.86
N ILE A 181 8.86 -17.65 4.05
CA ILE A 181 10.22 -17.87 3.53
C ILE A 181 10.29 -17.68 2.01
N ARG A 182 11.51 -17.70 1.48
CA ARG A 182 11.82 -17.98 0.07
C ARG A 182 12.37 -19.40 -0.05
N ILE A 183 12.20 -20.02 -1.22
CA ILE A 183 12.94 -21.24 -1.55
C ILE A 183 14.45 -20.97 -1.59
N LEU A 184 15.25 -22.00 -1.35
CA LEU A 184 16.69 -21.99 -1.55
C LEU A 184 17.02 -22.54 -2.95
N SER A 185 18.26 -22.31 -3.42
CA SER A 185 18.71 -22.79 -4.74
C SER A 185 18.65 -24.30 -4.84
N GLU A 186 19.14 -24.99 -3.80
CA GLU A 186 19.13 -26.45 -3.73
C GLU A 186 17.84 -26.95 -3.07
N PRO A 187 17.05 -27.82 -3.75
CA PRO A 187 15.83 -28.39 -3.18
C PRO A 187 16.04 -29.10 -1.84
N GLU A 188 17.17 -29.80 -1.65
CA GLU A 188 17.50 -30.45 -0.38
C GLU A 188 17.77 -29.45 0.75
N ALA A 189 18.32 -28.27 0.44
CA ALA A 189 18.48 -27.21 1.42
C ALA A 189 17.12 -26.63 1.84
N THR A 190 16.20 -26.42 0.88
CA THR A 190 14.81 -26.03 1.18
C THR A 190 14.13 -27.08 2.06
N LYS A 191 14.25 -28.36 1.70
CA LYS A 191 13.70 -29.49 2.47
C LYS A 191 14.23 -29.53 3.91
N ALA A 192 15.54 -29.40 4.09
CA ALA A 192 16.17 -29.38 5.40
C ALA A 192 15.67 -28.21 6.25
N LEU A 193 15.56 -27.02 5.67
CA LEU A 193 15.00 -25.85 6.35
C LEU A 193 13.54 -26.08 6.76
N VAL A 194 12.67 -26.44 5.81
CA VAL A 194 11.23 -26.63 6.07
C VAL A 194 10.98 -27.71 7.12
N SER A 195 11.72 -28.82 7.06
CA SER A 195 11.63 -29.92 8.04
C SER A 195 11.94 -29.48 9.48
N ARG A 196 12.76 -28.43 9.65
CA ARG A 196 13.02 -27.83 10.96
C ARG A 196 11.91 -26.86 11.37
N LEU A 197 11.46 -26.01 10.44
CA LEU A 197 10.44 -25.00 10.72
C LEU A 197 9.11 -25.62 11.17
N VAL A 198 8.66 -26.70 10.51
CA VAL A 198 7.38 -27.34 10.85
C VAL A 198 7.36 -27.98 12.25
N LYS A 199 8.52 -28.25 12.86
CA LYS A 199 8.64 -28.81 14.22
C LYS A 199 8.52 -27.76 15.33
N THR A 200 8.52 -26.47 14.99
CA THR A 200 8.49 -25.37 15.96
C THR A 200 7.10 -25.13 16.56
N GLY A 201 6.06 -25.77 16.03
CA GLY A 201 4.66 -25.54 16.43
C GLY A 201 3.95 -24.43 15.67
N ILE A 202 4.54 -23.92 14.56
CA ILE A 202 3.85 -23.01 13.65
C ILE A 202 2.58 -23.65 13.07
N THR A 203 1.61 -22.81 12.77
CA THR A 203 0.30 -23.18 12.19
C THR A 203 0.29 -23.06 10.66
N GLY A 204 1.17 -22.23 10.09
CA GLY A 204 1.28 -22.03 8.65
C GLY A 204 2.70 -21.68 8.19
N LEU A 205 3.04 -22.16 7.00
CA LEU A 205 4.26 -21.84 6.27
C LEU A 205 3.87 -21.23 4.93
N THR A 206 4.29 -19.99 4.67
CA THR A 206 4.17 -19.38 3.35
C THR A 206 5.51 -19.49 2.60
N VAL A 207 5.50 -20.03 1.38
CA VAL A 207 6.71 -20.15 0.56
C VAL A 207 6.61 -19.28 -0.68
N HIS A 208 7.51 -18.29 -0.77
CA HIS A 208 7.72 -17.55 -2.01
C HIS A 208 8.62 -18.38 -2.94
N CYS A 209 8.06 -18.78 -4.07
CA CYS A 209 8.65 -19.60 -5.12
C CYS A 209 9.72 -18.85 -5.93
N ARG A 210 10.60 -18.09 -5.27
CA ARG A 210 11.77 -17.44 -5.86
C ARG A 210 12.88 -17.49 -4.84
N THR A 211 14.11 -17.73 -5.29
CA THR A 211 15.28 -17.62 -4.42
C THR A 211 15.54 -16.15 -4.05
N THR A 212 16.33 -15.91 -3.01
CA THR A 212 16.71 -14.55 -2.56
C THR A 212 17.32 -13.66 -3.66
N PRO A 213 18.26 -14.13 -4.52
CA PRO A 213 18.89 -13.28 -5.54
C PRO A 213 18.00 -12.98 -6.76
N MET A 214 16.91 -13.73 -6.98
CA MET A 214 16.03 -13.54 -8.15
C MET A 214 15.34 -12.17 -8.14
N ARG A 215 15.31 -11.53 -9.31
CA ARG A 215 14.59 -10.28 -9.55
C ARG A 215 13.08 -10.53 -9.67
N PRO A 216 12.24 -9.53 -9.37
CA PRO A 216 10.78 -9.67 -9.46
C PRO A 216 10.27 -10.12 -10.84
N ARG A 217 10.95 -9.71 -11.93
CA ARG A 217 10.60 -10.08 -13.31
C ARG A 217 10.89 -11.53 -13.69
N GLU A 218 11.74 -12.21 -12.92
CA GLU A 218 12.05 -13.62 -13.16
C GLU A 218 10.86 -14.47 -12.70
N ARG A 219 10.51 -15.52 -13.44
CA ARG A 219 9.35 -16.37 -13.16
C ARG A 219 9.53 -17.12 -11.84
N ALA A 220 8.42 -17.37 -11.15
CA ALA A 220 8.40 -18.23 -9.97
C ALA A 220 8.78 -19.68 -10.32
N ILE A 221 9.64 -20.30 -9.50
CA ILE A 221 10.10 -21.68 -9.54
C ILE A 221 9.22 -22.50 -8.57
N ARG A 222 8.26 -23.24 -9.10
CA ARG A 222 7.20 -23.91 -8.32
C ARG A 222 7.45 -25.41 -8.11
N GLU A 223 8.48 -25.95 -8.73
CA GLU A 223 8.82 -27.37 -8.77
C GLU A 223 9.14 -27.93 -7.37
N GLN A 224 9.58 -27.08 -6.44
CA GLN A 224 9.82 -27.47 -5.05
C GLN A 224 8.53 -27.53 -4.19
N LEU A 225 7.41 -26.96 -4.65
CA LEU A 225 6.17 -26.87 -3.85
C LEU A 225 5.61 -28.22 -3.42
N PRO A 226 5.52 -29.27 -4.28
CA PRO A 226 4.97 -30.55 -3.85
C PRO A 226 5.75 -31.19 -2.70
N MET A 227 7.08 -31.03 -2.70
CA MET A 227 7.96 -31.49 -1.61
C MET A 227 7.68 -30.71 -0.32
N VAL A 228 7.60 -29.37 -0.40
CA VAL A 228 7.29 -28.52 0.76
C VAL A 228 5.91 -28.86 1.32
N ALA A 229 4.91 -29.01 0.45
CA ALA A 229 3.54 -29.33 0.82
C ALA A 229 3.44 -30.69 1.53
N ALA A 230 4.18 -31.70 1.07
CA ALA A 230 4.24 -33.00 1.72
C ALA A 230 4.77 -32.89 3.16
N ILE A 231 5.89 -32.18 3.37
CA ILE A 231 6.49 -32.00 4.70
C ILE A 231 5.53 -31.24 5.63
N CYS A 232 4.87 -30.20 5.12
CA CYS A 232 3.88 -29.44 5.89
C CYS A 232 2.69 -30.31 6.27
N ARG A 233 2.16 -31.09 5.32
CA ARG A 233 1.04 -32.02 5.54
C ARG A 233 1.37 -33.07 6.60
N ASP A 234 2.55 -33.67 6.54
CA ASP A 234 2.99 -34.70 7.50
C ASP A 234 3.13 -34.13 8.92
N ALA A 235 3.48 -32.85 9.03
CA ALA A 235 3.55 -32.12 10.30
C ALA A 235 2.22 -31.46 10.71
N GLY A 236 1.18 -31.53 9.86
CA GLY A 236 -0.09 -30.85 10.06
C GLY A 236 -0.05 -29.32 9.98
N VAL A 237 0.99 -28.74 9.40
CA VAL A 237 1.14 -27.30 9.14
C VAL A 237 0.51 -26.95 7.80
N ALA A 238 -0.18 -25.81 7.68
CA ALA A 238 -0.73 -25.38 6.39
C ALA A 238 0.38 -24.80 5.48
N CYS A 239 0.41 -25.21 4.21
CA CYS A 239 1.36 -24.70 3.21
C CYS A 239 0.69 -23.69 2.27
N VAL A 240 1.12 -22.43 2.32
CA VAL A 240 0.61 -21.36 1.45
C VAL A 240 1.67 -21.02 0.40
N MET A 241 1.31 -21.09 -0.89
CA MET A 241 2.23 -20.71 -1.95
C MET A 241 2.17 -19.21 -2.25
N ASN A 242 3.30 -18.65 -2.69
CA ASN A 242 3.39 -17.26 -3.16
C ASN A 242 4.33 -17.17 -4.36
N GLY A 243 4.05 -16.24 -5.27
CA GLY A 243 4.84 -15.99 -6.47
C GLY A 243 4.06 -16.30 -7.74
N ASP A 244 3.84 -15.26 -8.55
CA ASP A 244 3.13 -15.29 -9.84
C ASP A 244 1.68 -15.80 -9.74
N VAL A 245 1.03 -15.55 -8.59
CA VAL A 245 -0.41 -15.73 -8.41
C VAL A 245 -1.07 -14.39 -8.75
N THR A 246 -1.97 -14.39 -9.74
CA THR A 246 -2.47 -13.15 -10.36
C THR A 246 -3.93 -12.85 -10.11
N THR A 247 -4.76 -13.87 -9.89
CA THR A 247 -6.20 -13.76 -9.61
C THR A 247 -6.62 -14.87 -8.64
N LYS A 248 -7.81 -14.75 -8.04
CA LYS A 248 -8.36 -15.79 -7.16
C LYS A 248 -8.58 -17.11 -7.89
N ASP A 249 -9.08 -17.09 -9.13
CA ASP A 249 -9.25 -18.32 -9.92
C ASP A 249 -7.90 -18.98 -10.24
N ALA A 250 -6.88 -18.19 -10.62
CA ALA A 250 -5.54 -18.70 -10.81
C ALA A 250 -4.94 -19.26 -9.51
N ALA A 251 -5.24 -18.62 -8.38
CA ALA A 251 -4.82 -19.10 -7.06
C ALA A 251 -5.39 -20.48 -6.74
N LEU A 252 -6.70 -20.67 -6.95
CA LEU A 252 -7.38 -21.95 -6.74
C LEU A 252 -6.85 -23.04 -7.67
N ALA A 253 -6.61 -22.73 -8.94
CA ALA A 253 -6.02 -23.66 -9.89
C ALA A 253 -4.60 -24.10 -9.48
N LEU A 254 -3.76 -23.14 -9.07
CA LEU A 254 -2.40 -23.43 -8.61
C LEU A 254 -2.39 -24.23 -7.30
N MET A 255 -3.33 -23.97 -6.39
CA MET A 255 -3.49 -24.76 -5.17
C MET A 255 -3.73 -26.24 -5.49
N GLN A 256 -4.62 -26.51 -6.45
CA GLN A 256 -4.91 -27.86 -6.91
C GLN A 256 -3.70 -28.48 -7.63
N GLU A 257 -3.07 -27.74 -8.54
CA GLU A 257 -1.92 -28.20 -9.34
C GLU A 257 -0.74 -28.65 -8.47
N PHE A 258 -0.39 -27.85 -7.45
CA PHE A 258 0.79 -28.09 -6.62
C PHE A 258 0.46 -28.78 -5.28
N GLY A 259 -0.81 -29.10 -5.01
CA GLY A 259 -1.24 -29.77 -3.80
C GLY A 259 -0.96 -28.98 -2.51
N VAL A 260 -0.99 -27.66 -2.59
CA VAL A 260 -0.79 -26.72 -1.47
C VAL A 260 -2.13 -26.30 -0.87
N ASP A 261 -2.10 -25.83 0.37
CA ASP A 261 -3.30 -25.52 1.14
C ASP A 261 -3.87 -24.13 0.87
N GLY A 262 -3.04 -23.19 0.42
CA GLY A 262 -3.47 -21.82 0.16
C GLY A 262 -2.57 -21.11 -0.83
N ALA A 263 -3.01 -19.95 -1.30
CA ALA A 263 -2.25 -19.13 -2.23
C ALA A 263 -2.31 -17.65 -1.85
N MET A 264 -1.18 -16.96 -1.99
CA MET A 264 -1.00 -15.58 -1.57
C MET A 264 -0.69 -14.69 -2.77
N ILE A 265 -1.47 -13.62 -2.92
CA ILE A 265 -1.39 -12.63 -4.00
C ILE A 265 -0.71 -11.36 -3.48
N ALA A 266 0.31 -10.87 -4.20
CA ALA A 266 1.07 -9.67 -3.85
C ALA A 266 0.92 -8.58 -4.93
N THR A 267 1.82 -8.55 -5.91
CA THR A 267 1.90 -7.49 -6.92
C THR A 267 0.65 -7.35 -7.78
N ALA A 268 -0.11 -8.43 -7.98
CA ALA A 268 -1.39 -8.32 -8.69
C ALA A 268 -2.44 -7.55 -7.87
N ALA A 269 -2.42 -7.69 -6.54
CA ALA A 269 -3.26 -6.89 -5.65
C ALA A 269 -2.78 -5.43 -5.55
N GLU A 270 -1.48 -5.14 -5.70
CA GLU A 270 -1.00 -3.74 -5.82
C GLU A 270 -1.45 -3.09 -7.13
N ALA A 271 -1.56 -3.88 -8.20
CA ALA A 271 -2.01 -3.39 -9.50
C ALA A 271 -3.54 -3.25 -9.55
N ASN A 272 -4.27 -4.23 -9.00
CA ASN A 272 -5.72 -4.22 -8.90
C ASN A 272 -6.20 -5.15 -7.77
N PRO A 273 -6.61 -4.60 -6.60
CA PRO A 273 -7.17 -5.37 -5.50
C PRO A 273 -8.40 -6.20 -5.84
N SER A 274 -9.14 -5.91 -6.92
CA SER A 274 -10.25 -6.76 -7.35
C SER A 274 -9.77 -8.10 -7.93
N CYS A 275 -8.46 -8.37 -7.99
CA CYS A 275 -7.91 -9.69 -8.31
C CYS A 275 -8.38 -10.81 -7.36
N PHE A 276 -8.94 -10.45 -6.20
CA PHE A 276 -9.57 -11.40 -5.29
C PHE A 276 -11.02 -11.75 -5.65
N GLN A 277 -11.64 -11.02 -6.59
CA GLN A 277 -12.97 -11.31 -7.09
C GLN A 277 -12.86 -12.41 -8.15
N THR A 278 -13.69 -13.44 -8.05
CA THR A 278 -13.69 -14.53 -9.04
C THR A 278 -14.31 -14.06 -10.36
N GLU A 279 -13.96 -14.71 -11.47
CA GLU A 279 -14.60 -14.45 -12.77
C GLU A 279 -16.12 -14.65 -12.70
N ALA A 280 -16.58 -15.62 -11.91
CA ALA A 280 -18.01 -15.87 -11.67
C ALA A 280 -18.72 -14.72 -10.94
N GLU A 281 -18.00 -13.94 -10.15
CA GLU A 281 -18.49 -12.77 -9.42
C GLU A 281 -18.29 -11.46 -10.19
N GLY A 282 -17.71 -11.50 -11.41
CA GLY A 282 -17.49 -10.33 -12.26
C GLY A 282 -16.02 -9.99 -12.54
N GLY A 283 -15.08 -10.74 -11.96
CA GLY A 283 -13.65 -10.65 -12.27
C GLY A 283 -13.00 -9.31 -11.97
N LEU A 284 -12.04 -8.92 -12.81
CA LEU A 284 -11.29 -7.67 -12.63
C LEU A 284 -12.15 -6.43 -12.95
N LEU A 285 -12.20 -5.50 -12.00
CA LEU A 285 -12.92 -4.24 -12.14
C LEU A 285 -12.07 -3.17 -12.82
N PRO A 286 -12.70 -2.18 -13.49
CA PRO A 286 -12.03 -0.99 -13.97
C PRO A 286 -11.25 -0.28 -12.86
N TRP A 287 -10.06 0.25 -13.20
CA TRP A 287 -9.20 0.93 -12.23
C TRP A 287 -9.88 2.09 -11.51
N LYS A 288 -10.82 2.78 -12.17
CA LYS A 288 -11.52 3.94 -11.61
C LYS A 288 -12.41 3.54 -10.44
N ASP A 289 -13.11 2.42 -10.53
CA ASP A 289 -13.98 1.90 -9.48
C ASP A 289 -13.16 1.44 -8.27
N VAL A 290 -12.05 0.75 -8.55
CA VAL A 290 -11.10 0.28 -7.54
C VAL A 290 -10.45 1.44 -6.80
N VAL A 291 -10.03 2.49 -7.53
CA VAL A 291 -9.39 3.67 -6.93
C VAL A 291 -10.38 4.48 -6.11
N HIS A 292 -11.62 4.65 -6.58
CA HIS A 292 -12.67 5.32 -5.82
C HIS A 292 -12.87 4.64 -4.46
N GLU A 293 -13.06 3.32 -4.47
CA GLU A 293 -13.25 2.55 -3.25
C GLU A 293 -12.00 2.55 -2.34
N TYR A 294 -10.80 2.53 -2.94
CA TYR A 294 -9.55 2.64 -2.19
C TYR A 294 -9.44 3.97 -1.46
N LEU A 295 -9.77 5.08 -2.14
CA LEU A 295 -9.76 6.42 -1.54
C LEU A 295 -10.79 6.51 -0.41
N LYS A 296 -11.97 5.92 -0.56
CA LYS A 296 -12.96 5.85 0.52
C LYS A 296 -12.37 5.21 1.79
N PHE A 297 -11.74 4.03 1.67
CA PHE A 297 -11.07 3.41 2.83
C PHE A 297 -9.89 4.24 3.36
N CYS A 298 -9.16 4.94 2.51
CA CYS A 298 -8.10 5.86 2.95
C CYS A 298 -8.64 7.00 3.80
N LEU A 299 -9.78 7.57 3.41
CA LEU A 299 -10.44 8.67 4.12
C LEU A 299 -11.03 8.19 5.45
N GLU A 300 -11.81 7.10 5.43
CA GLU A 300 -12.42 6.52 6.65
C GLU A 300 -11.38 6.15 7.72
N SER A 301 -10.23 5.66 7.28
CA SER A 301 -9.15 5.27 8.20
C SER A 301 -8.17 6.39 8.52
N GLU A 302 -8.36 7.61 7.99
CA GLU A 302 -7.43 8.73 8.14
C GLU A 302 -5.99 8.33 7.76
N ASN A 303 -5.82 7.55 6.70
CA ASN A 303 -4.53 6.99 6.35
C ASN A 303 -3.54 8.09 5.96
N ARG A 304 -2.24 7.88 6.24
CA ARG A 304 -1.20 8.84 5.87
C ARG A 304 -1.19 9.01 4.35
N PHE A 305 -1.46 10.23 3.87
CA PHE A 305 -1.57 10.52 2.43
C PHE A 305 -0.35 10.06 1.62
N GLY A 306 0.87 10.18 2.16
CA GLY A 306 2.08 9.70 1.47
C GLY A 306 2.06 8.19 1.18
N ASN A 307 1.49 7.38 2.07
CA ASN A 307 1.31 5.94 1.86
C ASN A 307 0.16 5.68 0.88
N SER A 308 -0.97 6.39 1.04
CA SER A 308 -2.10 6.27 0.11
C SER A 308 -1.72 6.61 -1.33
N LYS A 309 -0.96 7.70 -1.50
CA LYS A 309 -0.42 8.13 -2.80
C LYS A 309 0.53 7.11 -3.41
N TYR A 310 1.29 6.37 -2.59
CA TYR A 310 2.20 5.34 -3.08
C TYR A 310 1.44 4.24 -3.83
N LEU A 311 0.38 3.68 -3.23
CA LEU A 311 -0.44 2.67 -3.88
C LEU A 311 -1.32 3.27 -4.98
N LEU A 312 -1.85 4.48 -4.79
CA LEU A 312 -2.61 5.19 -5.83
C LEU A 312 -1.83 5.30 -7.15
N ASN A 313 -0.51 5.55 -7.08
CA ASN A 313 0.36 5.62 -8.26
C ASN A 313 0.54 4.27 -8.99
N MET A 314 0.22 3.15 -8.33
CA MET A 314 0.23 1.81 -8.93
C MET A 314 -1.15 1.47 -9.51
N LEU A 315 -2.23 1.84 -8.81
CA LEU A 315 -3.61 1.59 -9.22
C LEU A 315 -4.02 2.43 -10.44
N VAL A 316 -3.58 3.70 -10.50
CA VAL A 316 -3.93 4.61 -11.60
C VAL A 316 -2.99 4.39 -12.80
N PRO A 317 -3.50 4.08 -14.00
CA PRO A 317 -2.66 3.90 -15.18
C PRO A 317 -1.85 5.16 -15.51
N GLY A 318 -0.53 5.06 -15.39
CA GLY A 318 0.36 6.23 -15.45
C GLY A 318 0.47 6.97 -16.79
N LYS A 319 -0.12 6.43 -17.88
CA LYS A 319 -0.16 7.06 -19.21
C LYS A 319 -1.33 8.05 -19.37
N LEU A 320 -2.33 7.98 -18.50
CA LEU A 320 -3.53 8.82 -18.53
C LEU A 320 -3.23 10.24 -18.04
N ALA A 321 -3.99 11.22 -18.51
CA ALA A 321 -3.81 12.63 -18.13
C ALA A 321 -4.11 12.81 -16.63
N GLU A 322 -5.21 12.22 -16.16
CA GLU A 322 -5.64 12.15 -14.77
C GLU A 322 -4.56 11.51 -13.88
N GLY A 323 -3.90 10.45 -14.38
CA GLY A 323 -2.80 9.80 -13.69
C GLY A 323 -1.54 10.67 -13.56
N LYS A 324 -1.29 11.57 -14.50
CA LYS A 324 -0.18 12.56 -14.38
C LYS A 324 -0.50 13.62 -13.35
N VAL A 325 -1.76 14.07 -13.25
CA VAL A 325 -2.20 15.06 -12.27
C VAL A 325 -2.29 14.46 -10.86
N ALA A 326 -2.82 13.24 -10.70
CA ALA A 326 -2.85 12.56 -9.40
C ALA A 326 -1.44 12.33 -8.82
N LYS A 327 -0.42 12.15 -9.67
CA LYS A 327 0.98 12.06 -9.23
C LYS A 327 1.52 13.35 -8.63
N SER A 328 0.97 14.52 -8.96
CA SER A 328 1.39 15.80 -8.37
C SER A 328 0.59 16.16 -7.10
N ALA A 329 -0.54 15.49 -6.83
CA ALA A 329 -1.39 15.72 -5.66
C ALA A 329 -0.61 15.71 -4.34
N ARG A 330 -0.91 16.64 -3.44
CA ARG A 330 -0.22 16.79 -2.14
C ARG A 330 -1.15 16.54 -0.95
N SER A 331 -2.42 16.29 -1.22
CA SER A 331 -3.52 16.11 -0.27
C SER A 331 -4.59 15.20 -0.87
N TYR A 332 -5.54 14.74 -0.06
CA TYR A 332 -6.67 13.95 -0.56
C TYR A 332 -7.61 14.77 -1.44
N ALA A 333 -7.84 16.05 -1.11
CA ALA A 333 -8.66 16.94 -1.93
C ALA A 333 -8.05 17.11 -3.34
N ASP A 334 -6.74 17.30 -3.45
CA ASP A 334 -6.08 17.37 -4.75
C ASP A 334 -6.25 16.05 -5.54
N ALA A 335 -6.14 14.91 -4.86
CA ALA A 335 -6.25 13.60 -5.51
C ALA A 335 -7.68 13.30 -5.99
N CYS A 336 -8.70 13.58 -5.17
CA CYS A 336 -10.10 13.35 -5.52
C CYS A 336 -10.53 14.26 -6.67
N HIS A 337 -10.16 15.54 -6.62
CA HIS A 337 -10.45 16.48 -7.70
C HIS A 337 -9.74 16.08 -9.01
N ALA A 338 -8.44 15.75 -8.95
CA ALA A 338 -7.69 15.32 -10.14
C ALA A 338 -8.24 14.06 -10.82
N LEU A 339 -8.92 13.20 -10.07
CA LEU A 339 -9.50 11.95 -10.55
C LEU A 339 -11.01 12.06 -10.84
N GLY A 340 -11.62 13.22 -10.57
CA GLY A 340 -13.04 13.49 -10.78
C GLY A 340 -13.96 12.76 -9.81
N PHE A 341 -13.54 12.57 -8.55
CA PHE A 341 -14.32 11.96 -7.47
C PHE A 341 -14.91 13.03 -6.55
N GLU A 342 -15.80 13.84 -7.12
CA GLU A 342 -16.43 14.98 -6.43
C GLU A 342 -17.26 14.55 -5.22
N ASP A 343 -17.80 13.33 -5.22
CA ASP A 343 -18.55 12.76 -4.10
C ASP A 343 -17.67 12.50 -2.86
N LEU A 344 -16.36 12.31 -3.04
CA LEU A 344 -15.40 12.12 -1.95
C LEU A 344 -14.82 13.44 -1.41
N MET A 345 -15.03 14.57 -2.11
CA MET A 345 -14.43 15.87 -1.76
C MET A 345 -14.73 16.33 -0.32
N PRO A 346 -15.96 16.24 0.20
CA PRO A 346 -16.24 16.67 1.58
C PRO A 346 -15.41 15.90 2.62
N ALA A 347 -15.33 14.58 2.48
CA ALA A 347 -14.52 13.73 3.36
C ALA A 347 -13.02 13.97 3.16
N ALA A 348 -12.58 14.20 1.92
CA ALA A 348 -11.19 14.51 1.60
C ALA A 348 -10.71 15.79 2.30
N MET A 349 -11.48 16.87 2.23
CA MET A 349 -11.15 18.14 2.89
C MET A 349 -11.09 18.00 4.41
N GLN A 350 -12.02 17.24 5.01
CA GLN A 350 -12.02 16.97 6.45
C GLN A 350 -10.78 16.20 6.88
N VAL A 351 -10.41 15.14 6.15
CA VAL A 351 -9.22 14.34 6.46
C VAL A 351 -7.94 15.15 6.23
N ASP A 352 -7.89 16.01 5.22
CA ASP A 352 -6.75 16.91 5.00
C ASP A 352 -6.54 17.88 6.17
N GLU A 353 -7.61 18.38 6.79
CA GLU A 353 -7.53 19.18 8.01
C GLU A 353 -6.96 18.35 9.19
N ILE A 354 -7.52 17.15 9.43
CA ILE A 354 -7.05 16.23 10.48
C ILE A 354 -5.56 15.89 10.33
N LEU A 355 -5.10 15.73 9.09
CA LEU A 355 -3.72 15.35 8.77
C LEU A 355 -2.78 16.55 8.56
N ASN A 356 -3.24 17.79 8.78
CA ASN A 356 -2.48 19.02 8.55
C ASN A 356 -1.91 19.11 7.11
N LEU A 357 -2.77 18.86 6.12
CA LEU A 357 -2.48 18.90 4.70
C LEU A 357 -3.14 20.07 3.96
N THR A 358 -4.05 20.80 4.61
CA THR A 358 -4.79 21.94 4.02
C THR A 358 -3.86 22.95 3.33
N ASP A 359 -2.77 23.35 3.98
CA ASP A 359 -1.80 24.31 3.41
C ASP A 359 -1.01 23.77 2.22
N LYS A 360 -0.99 22.45 2.04
CA LYS A 360 -0.31 21.78 0.93
C LYS A 360 -1.24 21.57 -0.27
N SER A 361 -2.55 21.58 -0.06
CA SER A 361 -3.55 21.44 -1.11
C SER A 361 -3.57 22.67 -2.00
N VAL A 362 -3.55 22.45 -3.31
CA VAL A 362 -3.77 23.50 -4.31
C VAL A 362 -5.27 23.68 -4.50
N THR A 363 -6.01 22.58 -4.60
CA THR A 363 -7.47 22.58 -4.81
C THR A 363 -8.20 23.30 -3.68
N THR A 364 -7.83 23.07 -2.42
CA THR A 364 -8.48 23.74 -1.29
C THR A 364 -8.25 25.24 -1.30
N LYS A 365 -7.05 25.69 -1.71
CA LYS A 365 -6.73 27.12 -1.84
C LYS A 365 -7.51 27.78 -2.96
N ASP A 366 -7.65 27.10 -4.09
CA ASP A 366 -8.41 27.59 -5.24
C ASP A 366 -9.90 27.75 -4.88
N LEU A 367 -10.50 26.72 -4.27
CA LEU A 367 -11.90 26.75 -3.80
C LEU A 367 -12.14 27.83 -2.74
N GLN A 368 -11.22 28.02 -1.79
CA GLN A 368 -11.31 29.11 -0.81
C GLN A 368 -11.22 30.48 -1.48
N THR A 369 -10.34 30.64 -2.46
CA THR A 369 -10.18 31.89 -3.22
C THR A 369 -11.43 32.20 -4.04
N GLU A 370 -12.03 31.20 -4.69
CA GLU A 370 -13.29 31.35 -5.40
C GLU A 370 -14.45 31.69 -4.46
N ALA A 371 -14.55 31.04 -3.30
CA ALA A 371 -15.58 31.34 -2.32
C ALA A 371 -15.48 32.78 -1.78
N VAL A 372 -14.25 33.29 -1.54
CA VAL A 372 -14.02 34.69 -1.16
C VAL A 372 -14.42 35.66 -2.28
N ARG A 373 -14.08 35.34 -3.53
CA ARG A 373 -14.49 36.15 -4.69
C ARG A 373 -16.00 36.17 -4.86
N SER A 374 -16.67 35.02 -4.76
CA SER A 374 -18.12 34.91 -4.87
C SER A 374 -18.85 35.67 -3.75
N LYS A 375 -18.37 35.59 -2.49
CA LYS A 375 -18.88 36.42 -1.40
C LYS A 375 -18.67 37.91 -1.63
N ALA A 376 -17.51 38.31 -2.14
CA ALA A 376 -17.24 39.72 -2.47
C ALA A 376 -18.16 40.23 -3.60
N VAL A 377 -18.42 39.40 -4.62
CA VAL A 377 -19.37 39.72 -5.70
C VAL A 377 -20.79 39.82 -5.16
N GLN A 378 -21.21 38.88 -4.31
CA GLN A 378 -22.55 38.91 -3.71
C GLN A 378 -22.75 40.13 -2.80
N ASN A 379 -21.78 40.45 -1.93
CA ASN A 379 -21.81 41.66 -1.12
C ASN A 379 -21.85 42.94 -1.98
N ALA A 380 -21.15 42.95 -3.12
CA ALA A 380 -21.19 44.09 -4.05
C ALA A 380 -22.57 44.23 -4.74
N MET A 381 -23.23 43.11 -5.08
CA MET A 381 -24.58 43.10 -5.63
C MET A 381 -25.60 43.59 -4.60
N GLU A 382 -25.56 43.07 -3.36
CA GLU A 382 -26.43 43.48 -2.27
C GLU A 382 -26.25 44.98 -1.91
N ASN A 383 -25.01 45.47 -1.90
CA ASN A 383 -24.72 46.90 -1.70
C ASN A 383 -25.26 47.78 -2.84
N ASN A 384 -25.24 47.29 -4.08
CA ASN A 384 -25.77 48.03 -5.23
C ASN A 384 -27.30 48.02 -5.25
N GLU A 385 -27.94 46.93 -4.84
CA GLU A 385 -29.39 46.84 -4.69
C GLU A 385 -29.92 47.70 -3.54
N THR A 386 -29.26 47.69 -2.39
CA THR A 386 -29.59 48.59 -1.26
C THR A 386 -29.39 50.05 -1.63
N ALA A 387 -28.33 50.40 -2.35
CA ALA A 387 -28.13 51.75 -2.89
C ALA A 387 -29.25 52.15 -3.86
N ARG A 388 -29.70 51.24 -4.74
CA ARG A 388 -30.84 51.47 -5.65
C ARG A 388 -32.18 51.61 -4.94
N ALA A 389 -32.42 50.84 -3.89
CA ALA A 389 -33.64 50.91 -3.08
C ALA A 389 -33.69 52.21 -2.24
N ALA A 390 -32.54 52.68 -1.73
CA ALA A 390 -32.43 53.94 -1.01
C ALA A 390 -32.52 55.17 -1.94
N SER A 391 -32.15 55.04 -3.21
CA SER A 391 -32.10 56.16 -4.16
C SER A 391 -33.39 56.39 -4.95
N GLY A 392 -34.55 55.92 -4.47
CA GLY A 392 -35.86 55.91 -5.15
C GLY A 392 -36.05 56.95 -6.25
N ALA A 393 -35.62 56.65 -7.49
CA ALA A 393 -35.92 57.35 -8.72
C ALA A 393 -35.21 56.66 -9.90
N SER A 394 -36.01 56.24 -10.90
CA SER A 394 -35.49 55.82 -12.20
C SER A 394 -35.00 57.07 -12.95
N ARG A 395 -33.68 57.28 -13.03
CA ARG A 395 -33.10 58.40 -13.77
C ARG A 395 -32.85 57.98 -15.22
N VAL A 396 -33.79 58.29 -16.11
CA VAL A 396 -33.61 58.22 -17.56
C VAL A 396 -32.49 59.19 -17.94
N LYS A 397 -31.40 58.69 -18.54
CA LYS A 397 -30.33 59.54 -19.10
C LYS A 397 -30.81 60.17 -20.40
N SER A 398 -30.98 61.48 -20.42
CA SER A 398 -31.08 62.28 -21.64
C SER A 398 -29.70 62.41 -22.30
N ALA A 399 -29.64 62.18 -23.61
CA ALA A 399 -28.45 62.44 -24.42
C ALA A 399 -28.11 63.95 -24.43
N SER A 400 -26.82 64.29 -24.52
CA SER A 400 -26.34 65.66 -24.67
C SER A 400 -25.26 65.75 -25.74
N PRO A 401 -25.11 66.91 -26.39
CA PRO A 401 -24.83 66.99 -27.83
C PRO A 401 -23.35 67.09 -28.19
N VAL A 402 -23.07 66.82 -29.45
CA VAL A 402 -21.77 66.90 -30.13
C VAL A 402 -21.26 68.35 -30.16
N ALA A 403 -20.00 68.56 -29.75
CA ALA A 403 -19.25 69.77 -30.04
C ALA A 403 -17.88 69.42 -30.64
N THR A 404 -17.61 69.99 -31.81
CA THR A 404 -16.44 69.85 -32.67
C THR A 404 -15.38 70.91 -32.39
N ALA A 405 -14.13 70.50 -32.17
CA ALA A 405 -12.83 71.19 -32.41
C ALA A 405 -11.77 70.41 -31.58
N GLY A 406 -10.57 70.03 -32.01
CA GLY A 406 -9.74 70.35 -33.17
C GLY A 406 -8.27 70.31 -32.70
N GLY A 407 -7.54 69.21 -33.00
CA GLY A 407 -6.06 69.13 -32.97
C GLY A 407 -5.45 68.02 -32.09
N PRO A 408 -4.20 67.57 -32.37
CA PRO A 408 -3.57 67.26 -33.65
C PRO A 408 -3.28 65.75 -33.82
N ILE A 409 -3.21 65.31 -35.08
CA ILE A 409 -2.95 63.94 -35.51
C ILE A 409 -1.44 63.63 -35.41
N ARG A 410 -1.08 62.47 -34.82
CA ARG A 410 0.18 61.76 -35.11
C ARG A 410 -0.13 60.30 -35.48
N THR A 411 0.39 59.90 -36.63
CA THR A 411 0.24 58.60 -37.30
C THR A 411 1.41 57.65 -36.98
N ASN A 412 1.17 56.36 -37.29
CA ASN A 412 2.08 55.18 -37.33
C ASN A 412 1.88 54.25 -36.11
N SER A 413 1.58 52.94 -36.22
CA SER A 413 1.86 51.95 -37.29
C SER A 413 0.92 50.73 -37.16
N ILE A 414 0.56 50.13 -38.30
CA ILE A 414 -0.34 48.97 -38.48
C ILE A 414 0.41 47.63 -38.29
N PRO A 415 -0.26 46.51 -37.91
CA PRO A 415 0.34 45.20 -37.65
C PRO A 415 0.60 44.38 -38.94
N ALA A 416 1.63 43.52 -38.93
CA ALA A 416 1.94 42.61 -40.03
C ALA A 416 1.26 41.23 -39.88
N PRO A 417 0.81 40.58 -40.98
CA PRO A 417 0.11 39.30 -40.94
C PRO A 417 1.02 38.07 -41.19
N THR A 418 0.55 36.94 -40.66
CA THR A 418 1.04 35.56 -40.84
C THR A 418 0.91 35.03 -42.28
N LYS A 419 1.88 34.22 -42.72
CA LYS A 419 1.80 33.37 -43.93
C LYS A 419 2.04 31.89 -43.59
N THR A 420 1.28 31.04 -44.25
CA THR A 420 1.20 29.56 -44.15
C THR A 420 2.15 28.80 -45.11
N LYS A 421 2.64 27.65 -44.62
CA LYS A 421 3.20 26.37 -45.19
C LYS A 421 3.36 26.13 -46.72
N PRO A 422 4.31 25.25 -47.13
CA PRO A 422 3.96 23.84 -47.50
C PRO A 422 4.95 22.72 -47.07
N GLN A 423 4.56 21.47 -47.39
CA GLN A 423 4.92 20.10 -46.94
C GLN A 423 6.13 19.41 -47.65
N GLU A 424 6.64 18.34 -46.98
CA GLU A 424 7.26 17.08 -47.52
C GLU A 424 8.65 17.19 -48.22
N THR A 425 9.66 16.29 -48.10
CA THR A 425 9.78 14.83 -47.90
C THR A 425 11.15 14.41 -47.30
N ALA A 426 11.17 13.19 -46.71
CA ALA A 426 12.24 12.19 -46.47
C ALA A 426 13.76 12.47 -46.66
N SER A 427 14.59 12.10 -45.66
CA SER A 427 15.53 10.95 -45.72
C SER A 427 16.43 10.82 -44.46
N GLU A 428 16.61 9.56 -44.04
CA GLU A 428 17.73 8.91 -43.31
C GLU A 428 18.49 9.63 -42.18
N VAL A 429 18.37 9.08 -40.96
CA VAL A 429 19.20 9.42 -39.79
C VAL A 429 20.31 8.38 -39.65
N ASP A 430 21.54 8.83 -39.82
CA ASP A 430 22.77 8.07 -39.58
C ASP A 430 22.99 7.84 -38.06
N VAL A 431 23.40 6.62 -37.73
CA VAL A 431 23.59 6.10 -36.37
C VAL A 431 25.08 5.99 -36.10
N SER A 432 25.62 6.90 -35.28
CA SER A 432 26.87 6.62 -34.57
C SER A 432 27.02 7.51 -33.32
N VAL A 433 26.89 6.90 -32.14
CA VAL A 433 27.39 7.46 -30.88
C VAL A 433 28.23 6.36 -30.20
N PRO A 434 29.50 6.62 -29.84
CA PRO A 434 30.40 5.60 -29.32
C PRO A 434 30.09 5.23 -27.86
N ALA A 435 30.39 3.98 -27.52
CA ALA A 435 30.21 3.37 -26.20
C ALA A 435 31.14 3.99 -25.13
N PRO A 436 30.71 4.09 -23.86
CA PRO A 436 31.60 4.47 -22.77
C PRO A 436 32.50 3.28 -22.36
N GLU A 437 33.81 3.56 -22.31
CA GLU A 437 34.86 2.65 -21.88
C GLU A 437 34.71 2.19 -20.42
N ALA A 438 35.09 0.94 -20.19
CA ALA A 438 35.12 0.29 -18.89
C ALA A 438 36.24 0.85 -18.00
N ALA A 439 35.91 1.22 -16.77
CA ALA A 439 36.90 1.52 -15.73
C ALA A 439 37.51 0.21 -15.19
N PRO A 440 38.85 0.15 -14.98
CA PRO A 440 39.54 -1.06 -14.56
C PRO A 440 39.33 -1.36 -13.07
N GLN A 441 39.16 -2.65 -12.78
CA GLN A 441 39.23 -3.25 -11.45
C GLN A 441 40.61 -3.01 -10.82
N LYS A 442 40.63 -2.44 -9.61
CA LYS A 442 41.77 -2.58 -8.71
C LYS A 442 41.57 -3.82 -7.84
N GLN A 443 42.40 -4.82 -8.08
CA GLN A 443 42.79 -5.82 -7.08
C GLN A 443 43.61 -5.12 -5.99
N GLU A 444 43.34 -5.42 -4.72
CA GLU A 444 44.36 -5.35 -3.69
C GLU A 444 44.19 -6.50 -2.71
N LEU A 445 45.34 -7.09 -2.39
CA LEU A 445 45.57 -8.31 -1.63
C LEU A 445 45.45 -8.11 -0.12
N ALA A 446 45.13 -9.22 0.55
CA ALA A 446 45.66 -9.69 1.85
C ALA A 446 46.24 -8.69 2.86
N ALA A 447 45.58 -8.59 4.02
CA ALA A 447 46.13 -8.88 5.35
C ALA A 447 44.98 -9.14 6.33
#